data_AF-A0A1H6J8J2-F1
#
_entry.id   AF-A0A1H6J8J2-F1
#
_cell.length_a   1.000
_cell.length_b   1.000
_cell.length_c   1.000
_cell.angle_alpha   90.00
_cell.angle_beta   90.00
_cell.angle_gamma   90.00
#
_symmetry.space_group_name_H-M   'P 1'
#
loop_
_entity.id
_entity.type
_entity.pdbx_description
1 polymer ?
#
loop_
_entity_poly.entity_id
_entity_poly.type
_entity_poly.pdbx_seq_one_letter_code
_entity_poly.pdbx_strand_id
1 'polypeptide(L)'
;MGTKVKLTDLLDMKLRGQKIVGVVAWDYQMARIVDRAGVDLVSVGDTVGINLWGQPNPLEITMDQMVVVCQAVRRGVQRALLSCDFPFGPLQDGRKSAVRAAIRLAKQAGIDMVKLDGASDHLDAVTAVTRAGIPVFAQFGITPQTSLKYGVTYSATPSAEDAVPDELLDEMVREARRLADAGAVLLNFTNSGPVVGAAVAEAVPIPVLGGFGGGPWLDGRIRMATAAIGYSADGLDSPPDTYANVARIAFDAITAYADDVRATRQIKGGPRR
;
A
#
# COMPACT_ATOMS: atom_id res chain seq x y z
N MET A 1 -13.55 -17.62 12.22
CA MET A 1 -13.33 -16.47 11.31
C MET A 1 -13.43 -15.21 12.16
N GLY A 2 -12.44 -14.33 12.11
CA GLY A 2 -12.42 -13.11 12.93
C GLY A 2 -13.40 -12.03 12.45
N THR A 3 -13.69 -11.05 13.30
CA THR A 3 -14.62 -9.94 13.03
C THR A 3 -14.06 -8.99 11.97
N LYS A 4 -14.86 -8.64 10.95
CA LYS A 4 -14.51 -7.65 9.92
C LYS A 4 -14.04 -6.33 10.56
N VAL A 5 -12.83 -5.91 10.19
CA VAL A 5 -12.22 -4.63 10.57
C VAL A 5 -13.01 -3.48 9.93
N LYS A 6 -13.29 -2.46 10.72
CA LYS A 6 -13.99 -1.23 10.35
C LYS A 6 -13.04 -0.04 10.40
N LEU A 7 -13.40 1.05 9.74
CA LEU A 7 -12.64 2.30 9.80
C LEU A 7 -12.49 2.83 11.23
N THR A 8 -13.54 2.67 12.05
CA THR A 8 -13.51 3.03 13.48
C THR A 8 -12.49 2.22 14.27
N ASP A 9 -12.23 0.97 13.88
CA ASP A 9 -11.24 0.14 14.57
C ASP A 9 -9.83 0.70 14.33
N LEU A 10 -9.53 1.20 13.11
CA LEU A 10 -8.24 1.86 12.83
C LEU A 10 -8.05 3.14 13.66
N LEU A 11 -9.13 3.92 13.83
CA LEU A 11 -9.09 5.11 14.68
C LEU A 11 -8.85 4.73 16.15
N ASP A 12 -9.57 3.72 16.65
CA ASP A 12 -9.38 3.19 18.01
C ASP A 12 -7.94 2.68 18.23
N MET A 13 -7.35 2.04 17.21
CA MET A 13 -5.96 1.60 17.25
C MET A 13 -4.99 2.78 17.42
N LYS A 14 -5.16 3.86 16.64
CA LYS A 14 -4.40 5.10 16.83
C LYS A 14 -4.55 5.65 18.26
N LEU A 15 -5.79 5.79 18.73
CA LEU A 15 -6.08 6.35 20.05
C LEU A 15 -5.48 5.53 21.20
N ARG A 16 -5.34 4.21 21.02
CA ARG A 16 -4.71 3.29 21.99
C ARG A 16 -3.21 3.11 21.78
N GLY A 17 -2.61 3.76 20.77
CA GLY A 17 -1.21 3.57 20.40
C GLY A 17 -0.89 2.17 19.82
N GLN A 18 -1.91 1.42 19.40
CA GLN A 18 -1.74 0.12 18.75
C GLN A 18 -1.40 0.31 17.27
N LYS A 19 -0.30 -0.30 16.81
CA LYS A 19 0.15 -0.15 15.42
C LYS A 19 -0.78 -0.87 14.45
N ILE A 20 -1.19 -0.17 13.40
CA ILE A 20 -1.97 -0.71 12.28
C ILE A 20 -1.05 -1.45 11.31
N VAL A 21 -1.44 -2.67 10.93
CA VAL A 21 -0.71 -3.52 9.99
C VAL A 21 -1.41 -3.51 8.63
N GLY A 22 -0.82 -2.79 7.69
CA GLY A 22 -1.21 -2.78 6.28
C GLY A 22 -0.34 -3.69 5.42
N VAL A 23 -0.94 -4.40 4.46
CA VAL A 23 -0.19 -5.20 3.48
C VAL A 23 -0.72 -4.99 2.08
N VAL A 24 0.16 -4.78 1.10
CA VAL A 24 -0.21 -4.76 -0.32
C VAL A 24 -0.25 -6.20 -0.85
N ALA A 25 -1.35 -6.58 -1.49
CA ALA A 25 -1.54 -7.88 -2.12
C ALA A 25 -2.30 -7.75 -3.45
N TRP A 26 -2.04 -8.67 -4.38
CA TRP A 26 -2.55 -8.57 -5.76
C TRP A 26 -3.26 -9.83 -6.26
N ASP A 27 -3.23 -10.94 -5.52
CA ASP A 27 -3.91 -12.16 -5.91
C ASP A 27 -4.73 -12.76 -4.77
N TYR A 28 -5.63 -13.68 -5.14
CA TYR A 28 -6.55 -14.35 -4.24
C TYR A 28 -5.83 -15.15 -3.13
N GLN A 29 -4.77 -15.88 -3.45
CA GLN A 29 -4.10 -16.75 -2.47
C GLN A 29 -3.29 -15.92 -1.48
N MET A 30 -2.53 -14.94 -1.95
CA MET A 30 -1.81 -14.02 -1.06
C MET A 30 -2.80 -13.26 -0.18
N ALA A 31 -3.92 -12.77 -0.73
CA ALA A 31 -4.98 -12.11 0.02
C ALA A 31 -5.51 -12.99 1.18
N ARG A 32 -5.72 -14.29 0.94
CA ARG A 32 -6.15 -15.22 1.99
C ARG A 32 -5.08 -15.45 3.05
N ILE A 33 -3.81 -15.54 2.64
CA ILE A 33 -2.69 -15.73 3.58
C ILE A 33 -2.60 -14.50 4.50
N VAL A 34 -2.56 -13.30 3.93
CA VAL A 34 -2.42 -12.06 4.71
C VAL A 34 -3.63 -11.83 5.61
N ASP A 35 -4.85 -12.07 5.13
CA ASP A 35 -6.08 -11.93 5.93
C ASP A 35 -6.08 -12.89 7.13
N ARG A 36 -5.60 -14.13 6.94
CA ARG A 36 -5.45 -15.11 8.03
C ARG A 36 -4.30 -14.81 8.97
N ALA A 37 -3.26 -14.11 8.50
CA ALA A 37 -2.13 -13.67 9.31
C ALA A 37 -2.49 -12.54 10.29
N GLY A 38 -3.69 -11.96 10.16
CA GLY A 38 -4.16 -10.96 11.11
C GLY A 38 -3.93 -9.51 10.67
N VAL A 39 -3.62 -9.23 9.39
CA VAL A 39 -3.43 -7.86 8.87
C VAL A 39 -4.71 -7.04 8.90
N ASP A 40 -4.65 -5.79 9.35
CA ASP A 40 -5.84 -4.94 9.56
C ASP A 40 -6.37 -4.34 8.24
N LEU A 41 -5.45 -4.02 7.32
CA LEU A 41 -5.71 -3.41 6.03
C LEU A 41 -4.98 -4.18 4.91
N VAL A 42 -5.70 -4.53 3.86
CA VAL A 42 -5.12 -5.00 2.60
C VAL A 42 -5.30 -3.91 1.55
N SER A 43 -4.22 -3.48 0.90
CA SER A 43 -4.30 -2.54 -0.23
C SER A 43 -3.98 -3.23 -1.54
N VAL A 44 -4.70 -2.85 -2.58
CA VAL A 44 -4.43 -3.26 -3.96
C VAL A 44 -3.75 -2.09 -4.66
N GLY A 45 -2.42 -2.11 -4.65
CA GLY A 45 -1.59 -1.05 -5.21
C GLY A 45 -1.45 -1.15 -6.74
N ASP A 46 -1.41 -0.01 -7.42
CA ASP A 46 -1.22 0.12 -8.88
C ASP A 46 0.17 -0.36 -9.35
N THR A 47 1.13 -0.35 -8.43
CA THR A 47 2.45 -0.97 -8.57
C THR A 47 2.43 -2.49 -8.85
N VAL A 48 1.26 -3.13 -8.90
CA VAL A 48 1.08 -4.49 -9.45
C VAL A 48 1.65 -4.61 -10.86
N GLY A 49 1.47 -3.57 -11.68
CA GLY A 49 1.90 -3.55 -13.07
C GLY A 49 3.40 -3.85 -13.19
N ILE A 50 4.21 -3.13 -12.44
CA ILE A 50 5.67 -3.27 -12.47
C ILE A 50 6.15 -4.47 -11.64
N ASN A 51 5.61 -4.69 -10.44
CA ASN A 51 6.18 -5.63 -9.47
C ASN A 51 5.70 -7.08 -9.65
N LEU A 52 4.56 -7.28 -10.32
CA LEU A 52 4.00 -8.62 -10.52
C LEU A 52 3.81 -8.95 -12.00
N TRP A 53 3.45 -7.97 -12.83
CA TRP A 53 3.16 -8.20 -14.24
C TRP A 53 4.30 -7.79 -15.19
N GLY A 54 5.38 -7.20 -14.68
CA GLY A 54 6.56 -6.86 -15.47
C GLY A 54 6.35 -5.72 -16.47
N GLN A 55 5.36 -4.84 -16.25
CA GLN A 55 5.22 -3.62 -17.04
C GLN A 55 6.48 -2.75 -16.88
N PRO A 56 6.97 -2.12 -17.96
CA PRO A 56 8.22 -1.36 -17.93
C PRO A 56 8.09 -0.02 -17.21
N ASN A 57 6.87 0.49 -17.01
CA ASN A 57 6.63 1.73 -16.28
C ASN A 57 5.27 1.70 -15.55
N PRO A 58 5.12 2.45 -14.45
CA PRO A 58 3.89 2.45 -13.65
C PRO A 58 2.69 3.11 -14.32
N LEU A 59 2.86 3.82 -15.45
CA LEU A 59 1.75 4.49 -16.15
C LEU A 59 0.98 3.55 -17.11
N GLU A 60 1.48 2.33 -17.33
CA GLU A 60 0.80 1.33 -18.17
C GLU A 60 -0.37 0.64 -17.47
N ILE A 61 -0.45 0.71 -16.15
CA ILE A 61 -1.55 0.12 -15.39
C ILE A 61 -2.84 0.90 -15.64
N THR A 62 -3.90 0.18 -16.03
CA THR A 62 -5.19 0.78 -16.38
C THR A 62 -6.22 0.59 -15.27
N MET A 63 -7.29 1.39 -15.29
CA MET A 63 -8.42 1.21 -14.37
C MET A 63 -9.09 -0.17 -14.53
N ASP A 64 -9.15 -0.70 -15.75
CA ASP A 64 -9.74 -2.02 -16.02
C ASP A 64 -8.93 -3.12 -15.35
N GLN A 65 -7.61 -3.04 -15.44
CA GLN A 65 -6.69 -3.93 -14.76
C GLN A 65 -6.83 -3.81 -13.23
N MET A 66 -6.92 -2.59 -12.69
CA MET A 66 -7.12 -2.35 -11.25
C MET A 66 -8.42 -2.98 -10.73
N VAL A 67 -9.50 -2.91 -11.50
CA VAL A 67 -10.76 -3.59 -11.16
C VAL A 67 -10.56 -5.11 -11.09
N VAL A 68 -9.90 -5.71 -12.09
CA VAL A 68 -9.70 -7.17 -12.16
C VAL A 68 -8.86 -7.69 -10.99
N VAL A 69 -7.72 -7.05 -10.73
CA VAL A 69 -6.82 -7.45 -9.63
C VAL A 69 -7.52 -7.24 -8.27
N CYS A 70 -8.25 -6.15 -8.10
CA CYS A 70 -8.97 -5.89 -6.86
C CYS A 70 -10.10 -6.90 -6.61
N GLN A 71 -10.83 -7.32 -7.66
CA GLN A 71 -11.82 -8.41 -7.55
C GLN A 71 -11.17 -9.73 -7.09
N ALA A 72 -9.96 -10.05 -7.56
CA ALA A 72 -9.26 -11.26 -7.11
C ALA A 72 -8.94 -11.19 -5.61
N VAL A 73 -8.42 -10.05 -5.15
CA VAL A 73 -8.08 -9.81 -3.74
C VAL A 73 -9.33 -9.78 -2.85
N ARG A 74 -10.41 -9.11 -3.28
CA ARG A 74 -11.68 -9.05 -2.54
C ARG A 74 -12.22 -10.42 -2.19
N ARG A 75 -12.11 -11.41 -3.08
CA ARG A 75 -12.52 -12.79 -2.84
C ARG A 75 -11.70 -13.46 -1.73
N GLY A 76 -10.44 -13.07 -1.57
CA GLY A 76 -9.52 -13.62 -0.58
C GLY A 76 -9.57 -12.95 0.79
N VAL A 77 -9.98 -11.68 0.86
CA VAL A 77 -10.09 -10.92 2.11
C VAL A 77 -11.48 -11.08 2.73
N GLN A 78 -11.55 -11.60 3.95
CA GLN A 78 -12.79 -11.71 4.71
C GLN A 78 -12.86 -10.70 5.86
N ARG A 79 -11.73 -10.46 6.53
CA ARG A 79 -11.69 -9.73 7.80
C ARG A 79 -11.01 -8.35 7.68
N ALA A 80 -9.91 -8.21 6.95
CA ALA A 80 -9.24 -6.92 6.78
C ALA A 80 -10.12 -5.92 6.00
N LEU A 81 -9.88 -4.62 6.19
CA LEU A 81 -10.34 -3.60 5.25
C LEU A 81 -9.63 -3.78 3.91
N LEU A 82 -10.32 -3.49 2.81
CA LEU A 82 -9.76 -3.53 1.46
C LEU A 82 -9.73 -2.13 0.85
N SER A 83 -8.52 -1.62 0.57
CA SER A 83 -8.33 -0.46 -0.29
C SER A 83 -7.87 -0.83 -1.69
N CYS A 84 -8.16 0.03 -2.66
CA CYS A 84 -7.60 -0.06 -4.00
C CYS A 84 -7.13 1.32 -4.45
N ASP A 85 -5.96 1.35 -5.07
CA ASP A 85 -5.35 2.56 -5.58
C ASP A 85 -6.05 2.97 -6.88
N PHE A 86 -6.10 4.28 -7.14
CA PHE A 86 -6.26 4.77 -8.49
C PHE A 86 -4.96 4.51 -9.27
N PRO A 87 -5.06 3.99 -10.52
CA PRO A 87 -3.97 4.18 -11.46
C PRO A 87 -3.88 5.68 -11.82
N PHE A 88 -2.78 6.09 -12.45
CA PHE A 88 -2.69 7.43 -13.03
C PHE A 88 -3.84 7.69 -14.03
N GLY A 89 -4.37 8.91 -14.04
CA GLY A 89 -5.42 9.36 -14.97
C GLY A 89 -6.66 9.94 -14.26
N PRO A 90 -7.46 9.15 -13.52
CA PRO A 90 -8.70 9.64 -12.92
C PRO A 90 -8.52 10.78 -11.93
N LEU A 91 -7.43 10.78 -11.15
CA LEU A 91 -7.18 11.86 -10.21
C LEU A 91 -6.75 13.14 -10.94
N GLN A 92 -5.87 13.00 -11.93
CA GLN A 92 -5.31 14.10 -12.72
C GLN A 92 -6.34 14.75 -13.66
N ASP A 93 -7.33 13.99 -14.13
CA ASP A 93 -8.46 14.48 -14.93
C ASP A 93 -9.48 15.29 -14.09
N GLY A 94 -9.34 15.27 -12.77
CA GLY A 94 -10.08 16.12 -11.84
C GLY A 94 -11.30 15.48 -11.19
N ARG A 95 -11.94 16.24 -10.28
CA ARG A 95 -12.93 15.74 -9.31
C ARG A 95 -14.04 14.85 -9.87
N LYS A 96 -14.59 15.17 -11.06
CA LYS A 96 -15.68 14.36 -11.67
C LYS A 96 -15.17 12.98 -12.09
N SER A 97 -13.95 12.92 -12.61
CA SER A 97 -13.33 11.67 -13.03
C SER A 97 -12.94 10.81 -11.84
N ALA A 98 -12.35 11.43 -10.81
CA ALA A 98 -12.07 10.77 -9.54
C ALA A 98 -13.34 10.14 -8.91
N VAL A 99 -14.45 10.89 -8.82
CA VAL A 99 -15.71 10.33 -8.28
C VAL A 99 -16.23 9.16 -9.10
N ARG A 100 -16.20 9.22 -10.45
CA ARG A 100 -16.61 8.09 -11.30
C ARG A 100 -15.72 6.87 -11.09
N ALA A 101 -14.41 7.05 -11.00
CA ALA A 101 -13.46 5.96 -10.77
C ALA A 101 -13.65 5.32 -9.40
N ALA A 102 -13.84 6.11 -8.35
CA ALA A 102 -14.11 5.61 -7.00
C ALA A 102 -15.41 4.80 -6.97
N ILE A 103 -16.49 5.31 -7.57
CA ILE A 103 -17.77 4.58 -7.67
C ILE A 103 -17.59 3.27 -8.44
N ARG A 104 -16.79 3.29 -9.51
CA ARG A 104 -16.51 2.09 -10.29
C ARG A 104 -15.80 1.03 -9.46
N LEU A 105 -14.73 1.38 -8.74
CA LEU A 105 -14.03 0.44 -7.85
C LEU A 105 -14.95 -0.07 -6.75
N ALA A 106 -15.75 0.79 -6.12
CA ALA A 106 -16.69 0.39 -5.08
C ALA A 106 -17.72 -0.61 -5.60
N LYS A 107 -18.33 -0.36 -6.76
CA LYS A 107 -19.37 -1.22 -7.34
C LYS A 107 -18.83 -2.50 -7.96
N GLN A 108 -17.72 -2.41 -8.70
CA GLN A 108 -17.21 -3.53 -9.50
C GLN A 108 -16.22 -4.40 -8.71
N ALA A 109 -15.43 -3.81 -7.82
CA ALA A 109 -14.39 -4.53 -7.07
C ALA A 109 -14.73 -4.74 -5.58
N GLY A 110 -15.71 -4.01 -5.03
CA GLY A 110 -16.14 -4.19 -3.64
C GLY A 110 -15.12 -3.69 -2.61
N ILE A 111 -14.45 -2.57 -2.92
CA ILE A 111 -13.52 -1.90 -2.00
C ILE A 111 -14.26 -1.32 -0.80
N ASP A 112 -13.58 -1.30 0.34
CA ASP A 112 -14.03 -0.59 1.54
C ASP A 112 -13.57 0.89 1.52
N MET A 113 -12.50 1.20 0.77
CA MET A 113 -11.87 2.52 0.69
C MET A 113 -11.09 2.68 -0.62
N VAL A 114 -10.95 3.89 -1.14
CA VAL A 114 -10.09 4.18 -2.30
C VAL A 114 -8.80 4.86 -1.86
N LYS A 115 -7.67 4.48 -2.44
CA LYS A 115 -6.38 5.14 -2.21
C LYS A 115 -6.03 6.10 -3.35
N LEU A 116 -5.70 7.34 -3.00
CA LEU A 116 -5.42 8.43 -3.94
C LEU A 116 -3.96 8.87 -3.80
N ASP A 117 -3.19 8.68 -4.86
CA ASP A 117 -1.76 9.02 -4.89
C ASP A 117 -1.53 10.43 -5.40
N GLY A 118 -0.77 11.24 -4.64
CA GLY A 118 -0.65 12.68 -4.88
C GLY A 118 -1.89 13.44 -4.42
N ALA A 119 -2.58 12.95 -3.38
CA ALA A 119 -3.84 13.54 -2.91
C ALA A 119 -3.68 14.98 -2.44
N SER A 120 -2.51 15.37 -1.93
CA SER A 120 -2.23 16.74 -1.45
C SER A 120 -2.37 17.80 -2.56
N ASP A 121 -2.11 17.42 -3.82
CA ASP A 121 -2.28 18.27 -4.99
C ASP A 121 -3.73 18.32 -5.50
N HIS A 122 -4.61 17.46 -4.98
CA HIS A 122 -5.97 17.21 -5.50
C HIS A 122 -7.03 17.20 -4.38
N LEU A 123 -6.97 18.16 -3.45
CA LEU A 123 -7.89 18.25 -2.31
C LEU A 123 -9.37 18.35 -2.69
N ASP A 124 -9.68 18.96 -3.83
CA ASP A 124 -11.05 19.05 -4.35
C ASP A 124 -11.59 17.68 -4.78
N ALA A 125 -10.73 16.81 -5.31
CA ALA A 125 -11.06 15.43 -5.63
C ALA A 125 -11.24 14.59 -4.36
N VAL A 126 -10.35 14.74 -3.35
CA VAL A 126 -10.53 14.10 -2.03
C VAL A 126 -11.89 14.45 -1.44
N THR A 127 -12.20 15.75 -1.37
CA THR A 127 -13.48 16.25 -0.86
C THR A 127 -14.66 15.70 -1.65
N ALA A 128 -14.57 15.66 -2.98
CA ALA A 128 -15.67 15.19 -3.83
C ALA A 128 -15.91 13.68 -3.67
N VAL A 129 -14.85 12.88 -3.57
CA VAL A 129 -14.95 11.42 -3.36
C VAL A 129 -15.51 11.11 -1.98
N THR A 130 -15.03 11.77 -0.92
CA THR A 130 -15.57 11.60 0.42
C THR A 130 -17.05 12.01 0.48
N ARG A 131 -17.44 13.12 -0.13
CA ARG A 131 -18.86 13.56 -0.21
C ARG A 131 -19.75 12.60 -1.00
N ALA A 132 -19.18 11.82 -1.91
CA ALA A 132 -19.90 10.75 -2.61
C ALA A 132 -20.11 9.50 -1.73
N GLY A 133 -19.67 9.52 -0.47
CA GLY A 133 -19.82 8.44 0.50
C GLY A 133 -18.75 7.35 0.40
N ILE A 134 -17.64 7.61 -0.30
CA ILE A 134 -16.54 6.66 -0.47
C ILE A 134 -15.37 7.10 0.41
N PRO A 135 -14.96 6.29 1.40
CA PRO A 135 -13.81 6.61 2.24
C PRO A 135 -12.53 6.78 1.42
N VAL A 136 -11.68 7.73 1.80
CA VAL A 136 -10.42 8.05 1.11
C VAL A 136 -9.21 7.75 2.00
N PHE A 137 -8.29 6.95 1.45
CA PHE A 137 -6.93 6.76 1.92
C PHE A 137 -6.02 7.70 1.12
N ALA A 138 -5.67 8.85 1.68
CA ALA A 138 -4.92 9.87 0.95
C ALA A 138 -3.40 9.65 1.10
N GLN A 139 -2.68 9.57 -0.02
CA GLN A 139 -1.23 9.52 -0.02
C GLN A 139 -0.61 10.89 -0.33
N PHE A 140 0.40 11.23 0.45
CA PHE A 140 1.25 12.40 0.29
C PHE A 140 2.64 12.07 0.84
N GLY A 141 3.59 12.98 0.64
CA GLY A 141 4.85 12.92 1.37
C GLY A 141 5.99 13.64 0.68
N ILE A 142 7.21 13.29 1.10
CA ILE A 142 8.40 13.93 0.58
C ILE A 142 8.74 13.31 -0.77
N THR A 143 8.56 14.09 -1.83
CA THR A 143 8.91 13.74 -3.21
C THR A 143 10.33 14.21 -3.53
N PRO A 144 10.97 13.71 -4.61
CA PRO A 144 12.25 14.25 -5.06
C PRO A 144 12.21 15.78 -5.30
N GLN A 145 11.09 16.30 -5.80
CA GLN A 145 10.87 17.72 -6.05
C GLN A 145 10.78 18.52 -4.74
N THR A 146 10.05 17.99 -3.75
CA THR A 146 9.96 18.58 -2.40
C THR A 146 11.34 18.56 -1.73
N SER A 147 12.03 17.43 -1.75
CA SER A 147 13.41 17.30 -1.24
C SER A 147 14.35 18.33 -1.84
N LEU A 148 14.34 18.50 -3.17
CA LEU A 148 15.18 19.50 -3.86
C LEU A 148 14.83 20.93 -3.44
N LYS A 149 13.53 21.26 -3.33
CA LYS A 149 13.04 22.59 -2.94
C LYS A 149 13.52 22.99 -1.54
N TYR A 150 13.52 22.03 -0.61
CA TYR A 150 13.89 22.26 0.79
C TYR A 150 15.34 21.85 1.12
N GLY A 151 16.14 21.43 0.13
CA GLY A 151 17.53 21.05 0.33
C GLY A 151 17.73 19.80 1.20
N VAL A 152 16.76 18.89 1.23
CA VAL A 152 16.78 17.66 2.05
C VAL A 152 17.17 16.47 1.19
N THR A 153 18.00 15.57 1.73
CA THR A 153 18.36 14.32 1.04
C THR A 153 17.12 13.45 0.84
N TYR A 154 16.80 13.17 -0.42
CA TYR A 154 15.76 12.19 -0.75
C TYR A 154 16.29 10.77 -0.49
N SER A 155 15.71 10.07 0.47
CA SER A 155 16.10 8.71 0.84
C SER A 155 14.86 7.82 1.07
N ALA A 156 14.95 6.57 0.63
CA ALA A 156 13.94 5.54 0.92
C ALA A 156 14.02 5.05 2.39
N THR A 157 15.05 5.44 3.12
CA THR A 157 15.26 5.18 4.56
C THR A 157 15.82 6.45 5.21
N PRO A 158 14.96 7.44 5.50
CA PRO A 158 15.39 8.65 6.20
C PRO A 158 15.82 8.34 7.64
N SER A 159 16.85 9.04 8.11
CA SER A 159 17.46 8.93 9.45
C SER A 159 16.98 10.06 10.37
N ALA A 160 17.19 9.90 11.68
CA ALA A 160 16.99 10.98 12.66
C ALA A 160 18.08 12.06 12.57
N GLU A 161 19.23 11.73 11.97
CA GLU A 161 20.35 12.65 11.78
C GLU A 161 20.19 13.52 10.52
N ASP A 162 19.22 13.22 9.66
CA ASP A 162 18.96 13.99 8.45
C ASP A 162 18.50 15.40 8.84
N ALA A 163 19.10 16.41 8.21
CA ALA A 163 18.68 17.79 8.42
C ALA A 163 17.25 17.98 7.92
N VAL A 164 16.35 18.37 8.83
CA VAL A 164 14.95 18.70 8.53
C VAL A 164 14.76 20.19 8.76
N PRO A 165 14.57 20.99 7.69
CA PRO A 165 14.19 22.40 7.82
C PRO A 165 12.81 22.53 8.47
N ASP A 166 12.64 23.52 9.34
CA ASP A 166 11.36 23.81 9.98
C ASP A 166 10.26 24.07 8.94
N GLU A 167 10.59 24.68 7.80
CA GLU A 167 9.63 24.95 6.73
C GLU A 167 9.08 23.67 6.08
N LEU A 168 9.89 22.61 6.00
CA LEU A 168 9.46 21.32 5.48
C LEU A 168 8.52 20.63 6.50
N LEU A 169 8.88 20.69 7.78
CA LEU A 169 8.06 20.16 8.87
C LEU A 169 6.67 20.81 8.86
N ASP A 170 6.64 22.14 8.86
CA ASP A 170 5.41 22.93 8.84
C ASP A 170 4.56 22.64 7.60
N GLU A 171 5.19 22.49 6.43
CA GLU A 171 4.47 22.17 5.21
C GLU A 171 3.84 20.77 5.25
N MET A 172 4.56 19.75 5.71
CA MET A 172 4.03 18.38 5.79
C MET A 172 2.90 18.27 6.82
N VAL A 173 3.00 18.98 7.96
CA VAL A 173 1.91 19.09 8.93
C VAL A 173 0.69 19.80 8.32
N ARG A 174 0.92 20.89 7.57
CA ARG A 174 -0.13 21.63 6.89
C ARG A 174 -0.84 20.77 5.83
N GLU A 175 -0.10 20.03 5.01
CA GLU A 175 -0.67 19.12 4.01
C GLU A 175 -1.51 18.02 4.65
N ALA A 176 -1.00 17.38 5.70
CA ALA A 176 -1.73 16.33 6.42
C ALA A 176 -3.05 16.84 7.01
N ARG A 177 -3.05 18.04 7.61
CA ARG A 177 -4.28 18.69 8.11
C ARG A 177 -5.26 18.99 6.98
N ARG A 178 -4.79 19.55 5.86
CA ARG A 178 -5.65 19.84 4.69
C ARG A 178 -6.30 18.57 4.13
N LEU A 179 -5.59 17.44 4.13
CA LEU A 179 -6.15 16.16 3.71
C LEU A 179 -7.20 15.63 4.69
N ALA A 180 -6.95 15.74 6.00
CA ALA A 180 -7.93 15.39 7.02
C ALA A 180 -9.18 16.27 6.92
N ASP A 181 -9.02 17.59 6.76
CA ASP A 181 -10.12 18.56 6.58
C ASP A 181 -10.92 18.31 5.29
N ALA A 182 -10.24 17.86 4.22
CA ALA A 182 -10.89 17.42 2.98
C ALA A 182 -11.70 16.11 3.15
N GLY A 183 -11.56 15.44 4.30
CA GLY A 183 -12.33 14.25 4.65
C GLY A 183 -11.64 12.93 4.31
N ALA A 184 -10.30 12.91 4.21
CA ALA A 184 -9.57 11.65 4.24
C ALA A 184 -9.80 10.94 5.59
N VAL A 185 -9.90 9.61 5.57
CA VAL A 185 -10.09 8.80 6.80
C VAL A 185 -8.81 8.08 7.23
N LEU A 186 -7.82 8.04 6.35
CA LEU A 186 -6.52 7.41 6.55
C LEU A 186 -5.49 8.15 5.69
N LEU A 187 -4.27 8.34 6.20
CA LEU A 187 -3.17 8.94 5.44
C LEU A 187 -2.05 7.93 5.18
N ASN A 188 -1.50 7.90 3.97
CA ASN A 188 -0.25 7.20 3.65
C ASN A 188 0.86 8.24 3.50
N PHE A 189 1.81 8.27 4.43
CA PHE A 189 2.91 9.23 4.41
C PHE A 189 4.21 8.54 3.96
N THR A 190 4.62 8.82 2.72
CA THR A 190 5.85 8.26 2.13
C THR A 190 7.07 9.09 2.48
N ASN A 191 8.20 8.43 2.73
CA ASN A 191 9.50 9.03 3.07
C ASN A 191 9.44 9.97 4.29
N SER A 192 8.57 9.66 5.26
CA SER A 192 8.25 10.57 6.36
C SER A 192 9.41 10.90 7.30
N GLY A 193 10.37 9.99 7.49
CA GLY A 193 11.43 10.12 8.50
C GLY A 193 10.93 10.24 9.95
N PRO A 194 11.78 10.00 10.96
CA PRO A 194 11.38 9.96 12.36
C PRO A 194 10.93 11.31 12.92
N VAL A 195 11.45 12.41 12.39
CA VAL A 195 11.12 13.77 12.85
C VAL A 195 9.79 14.24 12.26
N VAL A 196 9.71 14.36 10.93
CA VAL A 196 8.51 14.86 10.25
C VAL A 196 7.35 13.88 10.38
N GLY A 197 7.61 12.58 10.28
CA GLY A 197 6.58 11.56 10.46
C GLY A 197 5.92 11.59 11.83
N ALA A 198 6.70 11.70 12.90
CA ALA A 198 6.14 11.79 14.26
C ALA A 198 5.28 13.05 14.44
N ALA A 199 5.77 14.21 14.01
CA ALA A 199 5.04 15.46 14.11
C ALA A 199 3.72 15.43 13.33
N VAL A 200 3.72 14.85 12.12
CA VAL A 200 2.50 14.68 11.34
C VAL A 200 1.52 13.73 12.03
N ALA A 201 1.98 12.58 12.53
CA ALA A 201 1.11 11.62 13.21
C ALA A 201 0.46 12.21 14.46
N GLU A 202 1.14 13.09 15.17
CA GLU A 202 0.59 13.82 16.32
C GLU A 202 -0.40 14.92 15.90
N ALA A 203 -0.14 15.61 14.79
CA ALA A 203 -0.88 16.80 14.39
C ALA A 203 -2.26 16.56 13.77
N VAL A 204 -2.61 15.32 13.41
CA VAL A 204 -3.88 14.96 12.76
C VAL A 204 -4.68 13.91 13.54
N PRO A 205 -6.03 13.99 13.54
CA PRO A 205 -6.87 13.09 14.31
C PRO A 205 -7.07 11.70 13.66
N ILE A 206 -6.76 11.56 12.37
CA ILE A 206 -6.90 10.31 11.61
C ILE A 206 -5.59 9.50 11.61
N PRO A 207 -5.63 8.17 11.43
CA PRO A 207 -4.41 7.38 11.39
C PRO A 207 -3.52 7.70 10.19
N VAL A 208 -2.21 7.66 10.43
CA VAL A 208 -1.15 7.88 9.46
C VAL A 208 -0.32 6.61 9.35
N LEU A 209 -0.33 5.97 8.18
CA LEU A 209 0.46 4.78 7.88
C LEU A 209 1.71 5.18 7.08
N GLY A 210 2.80 4.46 7.35
CA GLY A 210 4.03 4.61 6.60
C GLY A 210 4.18 3.58 5.50
N GLY A 211 4.07 4.02 4.24
CA GLY A 211 4.53 3.29 3.07
C GLY A 211 6.05 3.35 2.91
N PHE A 212 6.54 3.24 1.68
CA PHE A 212 7.95 3.43 1.28
C PHE A 212 8.62 4.58 2.07
N GLY A 213 9.68 4.29 2.83
CA GLY A 213 10.37 5.27 3.70
C GLY A 213 9.59 5.83 4.90
N GLY A 214 8.40 5.32 5.21
CA GLY A 214 7.75 5.50 6.51
C GLY A 214 8.55 4.82 7.63
N GLY A 215 8.11 4.89 8.90
CA GLY A 215 8.79 4.23 10.02
C GLY A 215 7.92 3.94 11.24
N PRO A 216 8.49 3.34 12.31
CA PRO A 216 7.76 2.97 13.53
C PRO A 216 7.15 4.15 14.30
N TRP A 217 7.54 5.38 13.95
CA TRP A 217 7.03 6.65 14.48
C TRP A 217 5.60 6.99 14.01
N LEU A 218 5.07 6.32 12.98
CA LEU A 218 3.70 6.50 12.49
C LEU A 218 2.70 5.56 13.18
N ASP A 219 1.40 5.76 13.00
CA ASP A 219 0.35 4.92 13.62
C ASP A 219 0.32 3.49 13.08
N GLY A 220 1.03 3.23 11.99
CA GLY A 220 1.18 1.89 11.44
C GLY A 220 2.06 1.87 10.20
N ARG A 221 2.12 0.71 9.54
CA ARG A 221 2.96 0.49 8.36
C ARG A 221 2.21 -0.25 7.28
N ILE A 222 2.52 0.07 6.03
CA ILE A 222 2.08 -0.71 4.87
C ILE A 222 3.29 -1.21 4.08
N ARG A 223 3.33 -2.52 3.80
CA ARG A 223 4.42 -3.16 3.03
C ARG A 223 3.86 -4.12 2.00
N MET A 224 4.50 -4.22 0.84
CA MET A 224 4.13 -5.22 -0.16
C MET A 224 4.41 -6.63 0.35
N ALA A 225 3.43 -7.53 0.23
CA ALA A 225 3.57 -8.92 0.67
C ALA A 225 4.76 -9.60 -0.01
N THR A 226 4.90 -9.41 -1.32
CA THR A 226 6.01 -9.94 -2.14
C THR A 226 7.38 -9.43 -1.68
N ALA A 227 7.48 -8.17 -1.26
CA ALA A 227 8.70 -7.59 -0.71
C ALA A 227 8.97 -7.99 0.75
N ALA A 228 7.93 -8.34 1.52
CA ALA A 228 8.10 -8.87 2.88
C ALA A 228 8.66 -10.30 2.86
N ILE A 229 8.23 -11.12 1.90
CA ILE A 229 8.61 -12.54 1.79
C ILE A 229 9.75 -12.80 0.79
N GLY A 230 10.34 -11.76 0.20
CA GLY A 230 11.45 -11.91 -0.76
C GLY A 230 11.07 -12.73 -1.99
N TYR A 231 9.99 -12.37 -2.67
CA TYR A 231 9.46 -13.10 -3.84
C TYR A 231 10.08 -12.67 -5.19
N SER A 232 10.81 -11.55 -5.25
CA SER A 232 11.44 -11.12 -6.51
C SER A 232 12.49 -12.12 -6.98
N ALA A 233 12.53 -12.40 -8.29
CA ALA A 233 13.54 -13.25 -8.91
C ALA A 233 14.97 -12.73 -8.71
N ASP A 234 15.15 -11.41 -8.57
CA ASP A 234 16.45 -10.79 -8.24
C ASP A 234 17.03 -11.33 -6.92
N GLY A 235 16.15 -11.81 -6.03
CA GLY A 235 16.51 -12.46 -4.76
C GLY A 235 17.29 -13.78 -4.91
N LEU A 236 17.37 -14.32 -6.14
CA LEU A 236 18.23 -15.47 -6.45
C LEU A 236 19.70 -15.05 -6.50
N ASP A 237 20.01 -13.94 -7.17
CA ASP A 237 21.38 -13.45 -7.34
C ASP A 237 21.82 -12.58 -6.15
N SER A 238 20.90 -11.79 -5.61
CA SER A 238 21.13 -10.89 -4.48
C SER A 238 20.12 -11.14 -3.36
N PRO A 239 20.44 -12.00 -2.37
CA PRO A 239 19.52 -12.34 -1.28
C PRO A 239 19.02 -11.09 -0.55
N PRO A 240 17.69 -10.88 -0.45
CA PRO A 240 17.15 -9.65 0.10
C PRO A 240 17.07 -9.71 1.63
N ASP A 241 17.33 -8.60 2.32
CA ASP A 241 17.13 -8.47 3.77
C ASP A 241 15.62 -8.34 4.09
N THR A 242 14.97 -9.48 4.22
CA THR A 242 13.51 -9.63 4.31
C THR A 242 13.16 -10.78 5.25
N TYR A 243 11.87 -10.99 5.53
CA TYR A 243 11.45 -12.04 6.48
C TYR A 243 11.67 -13.46 5.95
N ALA A 244 11.82 -13.63 4.62
CA ALA A 244 12.13 -14.90 3.96
C ALA A 244 12.68 -14.63 2.55
N ASN A 245 13.37 -15.60 1.94
CA ASN A 245 13.68 -15.60 0.51
C ASN A 245 12.82 -16.64 -0.21
N VAL A 246 11.55 -16.31 -0.47
CA VAL A 246 10.62 -17.22 -1.14
C VAL A 246 11.02 -17.48 -2.59
N ALA A 247 11.69 -16.54 -3.26
CA ALA A 247 12.22 -16.78 -4.60
C ALA A 247 13.18 -17.97 -4.64
N ARG A 248 14.13 -18.03 -3.69
CA ARG A 248 15.06 -19.17 -3.55
C ARG A 248 14.32 -20.47 -3.26
N ILE A 249 13.36 -20.46 -2.33
CA ILE A 249 12.55 -21.65 -1.99
C ILE A 249 11.81 -22.17 -3.23
N ALA A 250 11.18 -21.27 -4.01
CA ALA A 250 10.47 -21.64 -5.22
C ALA A 250 11.43 -22.20 -6.30
N PHE A 251 12.56 -21.53 -6.52
CA PHE A 251 13.59 -21.97 -7.47
C PHE A 251 14.12 -23.37 -7.13
N ASP A 252 14.49 -23.61 -5.88
CA ASP A 252 15.03 -24.90 -5.44
C ASP A 252 13.98 -26.01 -5.57
N ALA A 253 12.72 -25.73 -5.21
CA ALA A 253 11.62 -26.69 -5.34
C ALA A 253 11.32 -27.06 -6.80
N ILE A 254 11.29 -26.06 -7.70
CA ILE A 254 11.05 -26.28 -9.13
C ILE A 254 12.25 -27.00 -9.77
N THR A 255 13.48 -26.67 -9.37
CA THR A 255 14.70 -27.34 -9.83
C THR A 255 14.68 -28.81 -9.43
N ALA A 256 14.38 -29.12 -8.16
CA ALA A 256 14.27 -30.50 -7.69
C ALA A 256 13.16 -31.28 -8.43
N TYR A 257 12.03 -30.64 -8.71
CA TYR A 257 10.98 -31.24 -9.54
C TYR A 257 11.48 -31.55 -10.96
N ALA A 258 12.16 -30.60 -11.61
CA ALA A 258 12.73 -30.79 -12.94
C ALA A 258 13.76 -31.93 -12.96
N ASP A 259 14.57 -32.05 -11.91
CA ASP A 259 15.55 -33.13 -11.77
C ASP A 259 14.89 -34.49 -11.52
N ASP A 260 13.80 -34.55 -10.76
CA ASP A 260 13.00 -35.76 -10.59
C ASP A 260 12.45 -36.23 -11.95
N VAL A 261 11.93 -35.31 -12.77
CA VAL A 261 11.43 -35.62 -14.12
C VAL A 261 12.56 -36.13 -15.02
N ARG A 262 13.69 -35.41 -15.10
CA ARG A 262 14.84 -35.79 -15.95
C ARG A 262 15.44 -37.14 -15.56
N ALA A 263 15.42 -37.48 -14.28
CA ALA A 263 15.91 -38.74 -13.77
C ALA A 263 14.84 -39.85 -13.72
N THR A 264 13.65 -39.61 -14.30
CA THR A 264 12.54 -40.57 -14.32
C THR A 264 12.11 -41.06 -12.94
N ARG A 265 12.22 -40.20 -11.91
CA ARG A 265 11.79 -40.49 -10.54
C ARG A 265 10.30 -40.23 -10.37
N GLN A 266 9.68 -40.91 -9.41
CA GLN A 266 8.30 -40.64 -9.01
C GLN A 266 8.18 -39.21 -8.48
N ILE A 267 7.31 -38.41 -9.10
CA ILE A 267 7.09 -37.01 -8.70
C ILE A 267 6.42 -36.93 -7.32
N LYS A 268 6.87 -35.98 -6.50
CA LYS A 268 6.34 -35.71 -5.16
C LYS A 268 4.94 -35.09 -5.27
N GLY A 269 4.04 -35.45 -4.34
CA GLY A 269 2.71 -34.82 -4.25
C GLY A 269 1.68 -35.33 -5.26
N GLY A 270 1.77 -36.59 -5.68
CA GLY A 270 0.75 -37.25 -6.52
C GLY A 270 -0.69 -37.07 -6.00
N PRO A 271 -1.69 -37.21 -6.89
CA PRO A 271 -3.03 -36.67 -6.67
C PRO A 271 -3.64 -37.17 -5.36
N ARG A 272 -3.87 -36.25 -4.43
CA ARG A 272 -4.89 -36.44 -3.40
C ARG A 272 -6.23 -36.18 -4.10
N ARG A 273 -7.02 -37.25 -4.28
CA ARG A 273 -8.41 -37.12 -4.68
C ARG A 273 -9.19 -36.26 -3.69
#